data_AF-A0A2H1YFJ3-F1
#
_entry.id   AF-A0A2H1YFJ3-F1
#
_cell.length_a   1.000
_cell.length_b   1.000
_cell.length_c   1.000
_cell.angle_alpha   90.00
_cell.angle_beta   90.00
_cell.angle_gamma   90.00
#
_symmetry.space_group_name_H-M   'P 1'
#
loop_
_entity.id
_entity.type
_entity.pdbx_description
1 polymer ?
#
loop_
_entity_poly.entity_id
_entity_poly.type
_entity_poly.pdbx_seq_one_letter_code
_entity_poly.pdbx_strand_id
1 'polypeptide(L)'
;MKLVYQIRDYFFWVILSLLSGIGYMRIVLGAKPKSSSIGILNVFDWIYDVVLFHVGLSIGSIIALLYVTLDVFYLKKKFKNKAKNKAKLTRIRFLFFSIIVIIVGVIHHILEKVIDVI
;
A
#
# COMPACT_ATOMS: atom_id res chain seq x y z
N MET A 1 23.93 -8.40 -13.87
CA MET A 1 22.63 -9.08 -14.12
C MET A 1 21.80 -9.35 -12.85
N LYS A 2 22.34 -9.90 -11.74
CA LYS A 2 21.55 -10.17 -10.50
C LYS A 2 20.87 -8.94 -9.88
N LEU A 3 21.50 -7.75 -9.97
CA LEU A 3 20.96 -6.48 -9.44
C LEU A 3 19.68 -6.03 -10.17
N VAL A 4 19.67 -6.08 -11.51
CA VAL A 4 18.51 -5.67 -12.34
C VAL A 4 17.27 -6.50 -12.01
N TYR A 5 17.43 -7.82 -11.83
CA TYR A 5 16.33 -8.69 -11.43
C TYR A 5 15.80 -8.40 -10.02
N GLN A 6 16.66 -7.98 -9.08
CA GLN A 6 16.23 -7.55 -7.75
C GLN A 6 15.48 -6.22 -7.79
N ILE A 7 15.99 -5.24 -8.55
CA ILE A 7 15.33 -3.93 -8.69
C ILE A 7 13.93 -4.12 -9.27
N ARG A 8 13.78 -4.96 -10.31
CA ARG A 8 12.47 -5.26 -10.90
C ARG A 8 11.51 -5.95 -9.92
N ASP A 9 12.00 -6.87 -9.09
CA ASP A 9 11.19 -7.55 -8.08
C ASP A 9 10.67 -6.55 -7.04
N TYR A 10 11.53 -5.68 -6.50
CA TYR A 10 11.11 -4.65 -5.56
C TYR A 10 10.19 -3.61 -6.20
N PHE A 11 10.43 -3.25 -7.46
CA PHE A 11 9.57 -2.33 -8.20
C PHE A 11 8.13 -2.85 -8.26
N PHE A 12 7.94 -4.15 -8.49
CA PHE A 12 6.63 -4.79 -8.44
C PHE A 12 5.99 -4.69 -7.05
N TRP A 13 6.73 -4.97 -5.98
CA TRP A 13 6.22 -4.85 -4.61
C TRP A 13 5.88 -3.42 -4.21
N VAL A 14 6.64 -2.44 -4.68
CA VAL A 14 6.35 -1.01 -4.45
C VAL A 14 5.06 -0.61 -5.15
N ILE A 15 4.88 -0.97 -6.43
CA ILE A 15 3.61 -0.71 -7.15
C ILE A 15 2.44 -1.37 -6.41
N LEU A 16 2.61 -2.63 -6.00
CA LEU A 16 1.57 -3.35 -5.26
C LEU A 16 1.23 -2.67 -3.92
N SER A 17 2.22 -2.09 -3.24
CA SER A 17 2.04 -1.31 -2.01
C SER A 17 1.25 -0.02 -2.27
N LEU A 18 1.59 0.71 -3.33
CA LEU A 18 0.89 1.93 -3.73
C LEU A 18 -0.58 1.64 -4.08
N LEU A 19 -0.82 0.60 -4.90
CA LEU A 19 -2.17 0.16 -5.24
C LEU A 19 -2.96 -0.28 -4.01
N SER A 20 -2.31 -0.93 -3.04
CA SER A 20 -2.97 -1.33 -1.79
C SER A 20 -3.35 -0.12 -0.94
N GLY A 21 -2.50 0.91 -0.87
CA GLY A 21 -2.81 2.16 -0.16
C GLY A 21 -3.97 2.93 -0.80
N ILE A 22 -3.98 3.04 -2.14
CA ILE A 22 -5.10 3.64 -2.89
C ILE A 22 -6.38 2.80 -2.71
N GLY A 23 -6.27 1.48 -2.80
CA GLY A 23 -7.40 0.57 -2.59
C GLY A 23 -7.99 0.68 -1.19
N TYR A 24 -7.15 0.78 -0.16
CA TYR A 24 -7.57 1.05 1.20
C TYR A 24 -8.32 2.39 1.30
N MET A 25 -7.76 3.47 0.76
CA MET A 25 -8.45 4.78 0.78
C MET A 25 -9.77 4.75 0.01
N ARG A 26 -9.88 4.00 -1.08
CA ARG A 26 -11.15 3.81 -1.79
C ARG A 26 -12.20 3.11 -0.93
N ILE A 27 -11.81 2.18 -0.07
CA ILE A 27 -12.71 1.51 0.88
C ILE A 27 -13.16 2.50 1.96
N VAL A 28 -12.23 3.31 2.50
CA VAL A 28 -12.52 4.32 3.53
C VAL A 28 -13.43 5.43 3.01
N LEU A 29 -13.10 6.00 1.85
CA LEU A 29 -13.85 7.10 1.25
C LEU A 29 -15.20 6.67 0.63
N GLY A 30 -15.39 5.37 0.39
CA GLY A 30 -16.62 4.84 -0.20
C GLY A 30 -16.83 5.23 -1.67
N ALA A 31 -18.08 5.16 -2.14
CA ALA A 31 -18.40 5.49 -3.53
C ALA A 31 -18.28 7.00 -3.78
N LYS A 32 -17.76 7.37 -4.96
CA LYS A 32 -17.72 8.77 -5.39
C LYS A 32 -19.17 9.31 -5.46
N PRO A 33 -19.45 10.52 -4.92
CA PRO A 33 -20.78 11.12 -5.04
C PRO A 33 -21.20 11.26 -6.51
N LYS A 34 -22.51 11.18 -6.78
CA LYS A 34 -23.02 11.34 -8.15
C LYS A 34 -22.77 12.77 -8.61
N SER A 35 -21.96 12.90 -9.65
CA SER A 35 -21.68 14.17 -10.33
C SER A 35 -22.99 14.84 -10.73
N SER A 36 -23.30 15.96 -10.09
CA SER A 36 -24.46 16.77 -10.42
C SER A 36 -23.96 17.90 -11.31
N SER A 37 -24.64 18.16 -12.43
CA SER A 37 -24.28 19.09 -13.51
C SER A 37 -24.20 20.58 -13.13
N ILE A 38 -24.08 20.90 -11.84
CA ILE A 38 -24.03 22.25 -11.28
C ILE A 38 -22.59 22.49 -10.80
N GLY A 39 -21.90 23.47 -11.40
CA GLY A 39 -20.43 23.63 -11.38
C GLY A 39 -19.71 23.64 -10.02
N ILE A 40 -20.41 23.79 -8.89
CA ILE A 40 -19.84 23.70 -7.53
C ILE A 40 -19.65 22.23 -7.11
N LEU A 41 -20.51 21.31 -7.57
CA LEU A 41 -20.43 19.88 -7.25
C LEU A 41 -19.32 19.15 -8.02
N ASN A 42 -18.86 19.72 -9.15
CA ASN A 42 -17.65 19.24 -9.85
C ASN A 42 -16.37 19.43 -9.01
N VAL A 43 -16.32 20.43 -8.12
CA VAL A 43 -15.14 20.66 -7.27
C VAL A 43 -15.02 19.55 -6.22
N PHE A 44 -16.14 19.05 -5.70
CA PHE A 44 -16.17 17.91 -4.79
C PHE A 44 -15.67 16.62 -5.45
N ASP A 45 -15.97 16.42 -6.73
CA ASP A 45 -15.46 15.28 -7.49
C ASP A 45 -13.94 15.33 -7.64
N TRP A 46 -13.37 16.53 -7.83
CA TRP A 46 -11.92 16.71 -7.93
C TRP A 46 -11.23 16.55 -6.57
N ILE A 47 -11.81 17.13 -5.51
CA ILE A 47 -11.31 16.97 -4.13
C ILE A 47 -11.31 15.50 -3.73
N TYR A 48 -12.36 14.74 -4.05
CA TYR A 48 -12.43 13.31 -3.79
C TYR A 48 -11.24 12.57 -4.42
N ASP A 49 -10.96 12.83 -5.71
CA ASP A 49 -9.86 12.17 -6.41
C ASP A 49 -8.51 12.60 -5.82
N VAL A 50 -8.33 13.90 -5.51
CA VAL A 50 -7.11 14.43 -4.90
C VAL A 50 -6.85 13.78 -3.54
N VAL A 51 -7.86 13.69 -2.66
CA VAL A 51 -7.72 13.06 -1.34
C VAL A 51 -7.42 11.57 -1.49
N LEU A 52 -8.13 10.87 -2.38
CA LEU A 52 -7.92 9.44 -2.65
C LEU A 52 -6.48 9.16 -3.10
N PHE A 53 -5.96 9.95 -4.04
CA PHE A 53 -4.60 9.77 -4.52
C PHE A 53 -3.56 10.25 -3.51
N HIS A 54 -3.74 11.42 -2.90
CA HIS A 54 -2.74 12.00 -2.00
C HIS A 54 -2.57 11.15 -0.73
N VAL A 55 -3.68 10.82 -0.07
CA VAL A 55 -3.63 9.99 1.15
C VAL A 55 -3.31 8.54 0.78
N GLY A 56 -3.89 8.02 -0.31
CA GLY A 56 -3.65 6.64 -0.76
C GLY A 56 -2.20 6.37 -1.13
N LEU A 57 -1.55 7.30 -1.85
CA LEU A 57 -0.12 7.22 -2.17
C LEU A 57 0.75 7.40 -0.92
N SER A 58 0.35 8.25 0.03
CA SER A 58 1.08 8.44 1.28
C SER A 58 1.09 7.15 2.11
N ILE A 59 -0.08 6.54 2.32
CA ILE A 59 -0.22 5.24 3.01
C ILE A 59 0.52 4.14 2.24
N GLY A 60 0.35 4.08 0.92
CA GLY A 60 1.02 3.09 0.08
C GLY A 60 2.55 3.21 0.13
N SER A 61 3.08 4.43 0.24
CA SER A 61 4.52 4.69 0.40
C SER A 61 5.03 4.22 1.76
N ILE A 62 4.26 4.43 2.83
CA ILE A 62 4.60 3.91 4.17
C ILE A 62 4.65 2.38 4.15
N ILE A 63 3.65 1.73 3.55
CA ILE A 63 3.62 0.26 3.38
C ILE A 63 4.84 -0.22 2.60
N ALA A 64 5.16 0.45 1.48
CA ALA A 64 6.31 0.10 0.66
C ALA A 64 7.62 0.18 1.44
N LEU A 65 7.82 1.26 2.19
CA LEU A 65 9.03 1.49 2.98
C LEU A 65 9.18 0.45 4.09
N LEU A 66 8.10 0.16 4.83
CA LEU A 66 8.09 -0.87 5.87
C LEU A 66 8.38 -2.26 5.28
N TYR A 67 7.72 -2.62 4.18
CA TYR A 67 7.88 -3.91 3.54
C TYR A 67 9.31 -4.10 2.98
N VAL A 68 9.84 -3.12 2.26
CA VAL A 68 11.20 -3.19 1.69
C VAL A 68 12.23 -3.31 2.81
N THR A 69 12.09 -2.53 3.88
CA THR A 69 12.97 -2.61 5.05
C THR A 69 12.91 -4.00 5.68
N LEU A 70 11.71 -4.52 5.95
CA LEU A 70 11.53 -5.86 6.51
C LEU A 70 12.09 -6.94 5.60
N ASP A 71 11.88 -6.86 4.28
CA ASP A 71 12.39 -7.85 3.34
C ASP A 71 13.92 -7.86 3.29
N VAL A 72 14.55 -6.69 3.19
CA VAL A 72 16.01 -6.57 3.11
C VAL A 72 16.70 -7.04 4.39
N PHE A 73 16.22 -6.64 5.57
CA PHE A 73 16.87 -6.95 6.83
C PHE A 73 16.50 -8.33 7.38
N TYR A 74 15.24 -8.75 7.27
CA TYR A 74 14.74 -9.97 7.89
C TYR A 74 14.57 -11.12 6.89
N LEU A 75 13.67 -10.98 5.91
CA LEU A 75 13.32 -12.09 5.00
C LEU A 75 14.53 -12.56 4.18
N LYS A 76 15.27 -11.63 3.57
CA LYS A 76 16.43 -11.93 2.73
C LYS A 76 17.54 -12.61 3.52
N LYS A 77 17.76 -12.21 4.77
CA LYS A 77 18.75 -12.83 5.67
C LYS A 77 18.31 -14.22 6.15
N LYS A 78 17.06 -14.36 6.59
CA LYS A 78 16.50 -15.60 7.16
C LYS A 78 16.34 -16.71 6.12
N PHE A 79 15.99 -16.37 4.88
CA PHE A 79 15.67 -17.35 3.84
C PHE A 79 16.80 -17.57 2.81
N LYS A 80 17.95 -16.89 2.94
CA LYS A 80 19.12 -17.04 2.04
C LYS A 80 19.56 -18.50 1.87
N ASN A 81 19.49 -19.30 2.94
CA ASN A 81 19.98 -20.69 2.96
C ASN A 81 18.86 -21.75 2.77
N LYS A 82 17.58 -21.37 2.74
CA LYS A 82 16.44 -22.30 2.60
C LYS A 82 15.81 -22.29 1.19
N ALA A 83 16.49 -21.68 0.22
CA ALA A 83 15.97 -21.31 -1.10
C ALA A 83 15.85 -22.48 -2.11
N LYS A 84 15.44 -23.68 -1.67
CA LYS A 84 15.21 -24.82 -2.59
C LYS A 84 13.91 -24.69 -3.38
N ASN A 85 12.95 -23.86 -2.94
CA ASN A 85 11.66 -23.66 -3.61
C ASN A 85 11.26 -22.18 -3.67
N LYS A 86 11.39 -21.58 -4.87
CA LYS A 86 11.13 -20.16 -5.14
C LYS A 86 9.67 -19.77 -4.88
N ALA A 87 8.70 -20.64 -5.20
CA ALA A 87 7.28 -20.37 -5.00
C ALA A 87 6.88 -20.31 -3.53
N LYS A 88 7.53 -21.10 -2.67
CA LYS A 88 7.31 -21.04 -1.21
C LYS A 88 7.78 -19.70 -0.63
N LEU A 89 8.92 -19.19 -1.11
CA LEU A 89 9.45 -17.90 -0.67
C LEU A 89 8.53 -16.73 -1.07
N THR A 90 8.04 -16.72 -2.32
CA THR A 90 7.09 -15.69 -2.77
C THR A 90 5.81 -15.69 -1.93
N ARG A 91 5.27 -16.87 -1.58
CA ARG A 91 4.10 -16.97 -0.68
C ARG A 91 4.35 -16.40 0.71
N ILE A 92 5.51 -16.68 1.30
CA ILE A 92 5.88 -16.12 2.61
C ILE A 92 5.99 -14.60 2.52
N ARG A 93 6.67 -14.08 1.50
CA ARG A 93 6.78 -12.62 1.26
C ARG A 93 5.41 -11.96 1.13
N PHE A 94 4.52 -12.56 0.36
CA PHE A 94 3.15 -12.10 0.22
C PHE A 94 2.40 -12.08 1.56
N LEU A 95 2.55 -13.11 2.39
CA LEU A 95 1.95 -13.16 3.72
C LEU A 95 2.45 -12.02 4.62
N PHE A 96 3.76 -11.76 4.65
CA PHE A 96 4.31 -10.63 5.40
C PHE A 96 3.81 -9.29 4.86
N PHE A 97 3.74 -9.14 3.53
CA PHE A 97 3.16 -7.96 2.90
C PHE A 97 1.71 -7.74 3.33
N SER A 98 0.86 -8.76 3.27
CA SER A 98 -0.55 -8.68 3.71
C SER A 98 -0.68 -8.28 5.17
N ILE A 99 0.18 -8.81 6.06
CA ILE A 99 0.19 -8.43 7.48
C ILE A 99 0.52 -6.95 7.65
N ILE A 100 1.51 -6.42 6.94
CA ILE A 100 1.87 -4.99 7.00
C ILE A 100 0.70 -4.13 6.52
N VAL A 101 0.07 -4.47 5.40
CA VAL A 101 -1.08 -3.74 4.86
C VAL A 101 -2.21 -3.67 5.89
N ILE A 102 -2.54 -4.79 6.55
CA ILE A 102 -3.58 -4.85 7.58
C ILE A 102 -3.19 -3.97 8.77
N ILE A 103 -1.98 -4.09 9.29
CA ILE A 103 -1.52 -3.31 10.45
C ILE A 103 -1.58 -1.81 10.15
N VAL A 104 -1.03 -1.38 9.01
CA VAL A 104 -1.02 0.05 8.63
C VAL A 104 -2.44 0.56 8.42
N GLY A 105 -3.32 -0.21 7.75
CA GLY A 105 -4.71 0.17 7.55
C GLY A 105 -5.50 0.27 8.86
N VAL A 106 -5.27 -0.62 9.82
CA VAL A 106 -5.88 -0.56 11.15
C VAL A 106 -5.38 0.66 11.93
N ILE A 107 -4.07 0.91 11.93
CA ILE A 107 -3.48 2.08 12.59
C ILE A 107 -4.08 3.36 11.99
N HIS A 108 -4.10 3.48 10.66
CA HIS A 108 -4.68 4.64 9.99
C HIS A 108 -6.16 4.84 10.37
N HIS A 109 -6.95 3.77 10.35
CA HIS A 109 -8.37 3.84 10.71
C HIS A 109 -8.59 4.27 12.17
N ILE A 110 -7.76 3.78 13.10
CA ILE A 110 -7.82 4.20 14.51
C ILE A 110 -7.41 5.66 14.65
N LEU A 111 -6.35 6.11 13.97
CA LEU A 111 -5.89 7.50 14.00
C LEU A 111 -6.98 8.45 13.49
N GLU A 112 -7.64 8.09 12.39
CA GLU A 112 -8.78 8.83 11.84
C GLU A 112 -9.94 8.88 12.83
N LYS A 113 -10.32 7.74 13.44
CA LYS A 113 -11.47 7.66 14.34
C LYS A 113 -11.25 8.25 15.74
N VAL A 114 -10.04 8.18 16.28
CA VAL A 114 -9.75 8.53 17.69
C VAL A 114 -9.23 9.95 17.83
N ILE A 115 -8.43 10.41 16.88
CA ILE A 115 -7.70 11.67 17.01
C ILE A 115 -8.33 12.77 16.14
N ASP A 116 -9.31 12.44 15.29
CA ASP A 116 -9.99 13.38 14.38
C ASP A 116 -8.97 14.22 13.60
N VAL A 117 -7.89 13.57 13.17
CA VAL A 117 -6.73 14.21 12.53
C VAL A 117 -7.04 14.67 11.10
N ILE A 118 -8.17 14.25 10.53
CA ILE A 118 -8.61 14.55 9.16
C ILE A 118 -10.08 14.94 9.17
#